data_AF-A0A392U1K0-F1
#
_entry.id   AF-A0A392U1K0-F1
#
_cell.length_a   1.000
_cell.length_b   1.000
_cell.length_c   1.000
_cell.angle_alpha   90.00
_cell.angle_beta   90.00
_cell.angle_gamma   90.00
#
_symmetry.space_group_name_H-M   'P 1'
#
loop_
_entity.id
_entity.type
_entity.pdbx_description
1 polymer ?
#
loop_
_entity_poly.entity_id
_entity_poly.type
_entity_poly.pdbx_seq_one_letter_code
_entity_poly.pdbx_strand_id
1 'polypeptide(L)' 'MVAWSIWKKRNTKLWENIHEHVEKVVCRAQGVINAWQNARSYTHVRPASNLQLQQQQIRWRPPPTEFLKCNVDAA' A
#
# COMPACT_ATOMS: atom_id res chain seq x y z
N MET A 1 -2.48 2.53 -9.06
CA MET A 1 -2.42 3.86 -8.39
C MET A 1 -3.32 4.92 -9.01
N VAL A 2 -3.60 4.89 -10.32
CA VAL A 2 -4.55 5.81 -10.98
C VAL A 2 -5.96 5.69 -10.40
N ALA A 3 -6.52 4.48 -10.32
CA ALA A 3 -7.84 4.24 -9.73
C ALA A 3 -7.96 4.77 -8.29
N TRP A 4 -6.95 4.51 -7.46
CA TRP A 4 -6.87 5.07 -6.10
C TRP A 4 -6.81 6.60 -6.09
N SER A 5 -6.05 7.22 -6.99
CA SER A 5 -5.94 8.68 -7.07
C SER A 5 -7.25 9.35 -7.50
N ILE A 6 -8.01 8.70 -8.38
CA ILE A 6 -9.37 9.13 -8.79
C ILE A 6 -10.34 8.95 -7.63
N TRP A 7 -10.29 7.80 -6.94
CA TRP A 7 -11.09 7.56 -5.74
C TRP A 7 -10.82 8.61 -4.67
N LYS A 8 -9.56 8.94 -4.40
CA LYS A 8 -9.18 10.00 -3.46
C LYS A 8 -9.76 11.36 -3.86
N LYS A 9 -9.61 11.76 -5.14
CA LYS A 9 -10.20 13.02 -5.66
C LYS A 9 -11.71 13.10 -5.38
N ARG A 10 -12.45 12.01 -5.66
CA ARG A 10 -13.90 11.95 -5.46
C ARG A 10 -14.27 12.09 -3.98
N ASN A 11 -13.56 11.41 -3.10
CA ASN A 11 -13.80 11.48 -1.66
C ASN A 11 -13.48 12.86 -1.09
N THR A 12 -12.33 13.44 -1.42
CA THR A 12 -11.96 14.78 -0.93
C THR A 12 -12.95 15.85 -1.43
N LYS A 13 -13.49 15.71 -2.66
CA LYS A 13 -14.60 16.58 -3.09
C LYS A 13 -15.87 16.34 -2.27
N LEU A 14 -16.24 15.09 -2.00
CA LEU A 14 -17.49 14.76 -1.31
C LEU A 14 -17.47 15.19 0.16
N TRP A 15 -16.37 14.90 0.85
CA TRP A 15 -16.27 15.03 2.31
C TRP A 15 -15.68 16.38 2.75
N GLU A 16 -14.82 16.97 1.94
CA GLU A 16 -14.10 18.21 2.29
C GLU A 16 -14.45 19.38 1.36
N ASN A 17 -15.32 19.15 0.35
CA ASN A 17 -15.66 20.12 -0.71
C ASN A 17 -14.45 20.64 -1.51
N ILE A 18 -13.33 19.91 -1.49
CA ILE A 18 -12.10 20.33 -2.18
C ILE A 18 -12.14 19.91 -3.64
N HIS A 19 -11.95 20.88 -4.53
CA HIS A 19 -11.90 20.68 -5.96
C HIS A 19 -10.46 20.54 -6.43
N GLU A 20 -10.03 19.29 -6.61
CA GLU A 20 -8.67 19.02 -7.06
C GLU A 20 -8.55 19.02 -8.59
N HIS A 21 -7.57 19.77 -9.10
CA HIS A 21 -7.20 19.81 -10.52
C HIS A 21 -6.75 18.43 -11.03
N VAL A 22 -7.03 18.14 -12.31
CA VAL A 22 -6.75 16.83 -12.92
C VAL A 22 -5.25 16.57 -12.98
N GLU A 23 -4.45 17.59 -13.23
CA GLU A 23 -2.99 17.55 -13.27
C GLU A 23 -2.41 17.07 -11.95
N LYS A 24 -2.97 17.55 -10.82
CA LYS A 24 -2.57 17.13 -9.48
C LYS A 24 -2.89 15.65 -9.22
N VAL A 25 -3.99 15.16 -9.76
CA VAL A 25 -4.41 13.75 -9.65
C VAL A 25 -3.47 12.85 -10.45
N VAL A 26 -3.09 13.27 -11.66
CA VAL A 26 -2.12 12.56 -12.51
C VAL A 26 -0.74 12.57 -11.86
N CYS A 27 -0.27 13.74 -11.40
CA CYS A 27 1.01 13.88 -10.71
C CYS A 27 1.09 12.97 -9.47
N ARG A 28 0.04 12.95 -8.64
CA ARG A 28 -0.06 12.02 -7.51
C ARG A 28 0.03 10.56 -7.96
N ALA A 29 -0.72 10.16 -8.98
CA ALA A 29 -0.71 8.79 -9.46
C ALA A 29 0.68 8.36 -9.95
N GLN A 30 1.37 9.23 -10.70
CA GLN A 30 2.71 8.98 -11.20
C GLN A 30 3.74 8.91 -10.06
N GLY A 31 3.68 9.84 -9.11
CA GLY A 31 4.57 9.87 -7.96
C GLY A 31 4.51 8.59 -7.13
N VAL A 32 3.30 8.08 -6.87
CA VAL A 32 3.13 6.82 -6.12
C VAL A 32 3.65 5.61 -6.91
N ILE A 33 3.44 5.56 -8.23
CA ILE A 33 3.99 4.48 -9.08
C ILE A 33 5.52 4.51 -9.06
N ASN A 34 6.12 5.68 -9.24
CA ASN A 34 7.57 5.85 -9.24
C ASN A 34 8.16 5.47 -7.89
N ALA A 35 7.56 5.93 -6.78
CA ALA A 35 7.99 5.57 -5.43
C ALA A 35 7.95 4.06 -5.19
N TRP A 36 6.88 3.39 -5.63
CA TRP A 36 6.74 1.94 -5.51
C TRP A 36 7.79 1.20 -6.36
N GLN A 37 8.03 1.64 -7.60
CA GLN A 37 9.06 1.07 -8.46
C GLN A 37 10.45 1.22 -7.85
N ASN A 38 10.78 2.41 -7.35
CA ASN A 38 12.06 2.69 -6.70
C ASN A 38 12.25 1.80 -5.46
N ALA A 39 11.26 1.74 -4.57
CA ALA A 39 11.32 0.90 -3.37
C ALA A 39 11.56 -0.58 -3.71
N ARG A 40 10.92 -1.06 -4.78
CA ARG A 40 11.10 -2.43 -5.29
C ARG A 40 12.50 -2.67 -5.85
N SER A 41 13.07 -1.70 -6.57
CA SER A 41 14.44 -1.78 -7.08
C SER A 41 15.46 -1.91 -5.93
N TYR A 42 15.28 -1.17 -4.84
CA TYR A 42 16.14 -1.30 -3.65
C TYR A 42 16.01 -2.67 -2.95
N THR A 43 14.86 -3.34 -3.06
CA THR A 43 14.67 -4.67 -2.46
C THR A 43 15.39 -5.77 -3.25
N HIS A 44 15.55 -5.61 -4.56
CA HIS A 44 16.24 -6.57 -5.43
C HIS A 44 17.78 -6.48 -5.40
N VAL A 45 18.35 -5.36 -4.93
CA VAL A 45 19.82 -5.13 -4.92
C VAL A 45 20.49 -5.61 -3.63
N ARG A 46 19.75 -6.12 -2.63
CA ARG A 46 20.37 -6.77 -1.47
C ARG A 46 21.01 -8.09 -1.91
N PRO A 47 22.34 -8.26 -1.81
CA PRO A 47 22.99 -9.52 -2.17
C PRO A 47 22.39 -10.65 -1.34
N ALA A 48 22.08 -11.74 -2.02
CA ALA A 48 21.43 -12.93 -1.48
C ALA A 48 22.37 -13.76 -0.58
N SER A 49 23.13 -13.13 0.32
CA SER A 49 24.10 -13.87 1.14
C SER A 49 23.53 -14.54 2.38
N ASN A 50 22.25 -14.35 2.77
CA ASN A 50 21.66 -15.05 3.93
C ASN A 50 20.12 -15.23 3.91
N LEU A 51 19.45 -15.18 2.74
CA LEU A 51 17.97 -15.18 2.69
C LEU A 51 17.30 -16.57 2.56
N GLN A 52 18.05 -17.66 2.44
CA GLN A 52 17.47 -19.01 2.36
C GLN A 52 16.73 -19.44 3.65
N LEU A 53 16.89 -18.73 4.77
CA LEU A 53 16.17 -19.03 6.02
C LEU A 53 14.94 -18.15 6.29
N GLN A 54 14.68 -17.08 5.53
CA GLN A 54 13.65 -16.10 5.92
C GLN A 54 12.45 -15.97 4.96
N GLN A 55 12.42 -16.73 3.86
CA GLN A 55 11.21 -16.95 3.06
C GLN A 55 10.47 -18.24 3.45
N GLN A 56 10.48 -18.59 4.73
CA GLN A 56 9.30 -19.28 5.25
C GLN A 56 8.14 -18.32 5.03
N GLN A 57 7.36 -18.57 3.99
CA GLN A 57 6.12 -17.85 3.71
C GLN A 57 5.37 -17.76 5.04
N ILE A 58 5.30 -16.56 5.62
CA ILE A 58 4.48 -16.29 6.80
C ILE A 58 3.03 -16.40 6.31
N ARG A 59 2.57 -17.65 6.19
CA ARG A 59 1.21 -17.99 5.82
C ARG A 59 0.37 -17.77 7.07
N TRP A 60 -0.71 -17.02 6.91
CA TRP A 60 -1.68 -16.84 7.98
C TRP A 60 -2.11 -18.20 8.53
N ARG A 61 -2.08 -18.34 9.85
CA ARG A 61 -2.63 -19.48 10.58
C ARG A 61 -3.78 -18.99 11.46
N PRO A 62 -4.82 -19.81 11.64
CA PRO A 62 -5.87 -19.47 12.59
C PRO A 62 -5.30 -19.39 14.01
N PRO A 63 -5.90 -18.56 14.88
CA PRO A 63 -5.51 -18.50 16.29
C PRO A 63 -5.80 -19.85 16.98
N PRO A 64 -5.09 -20.19 18.08
CA PRO A 64 -5.39 -21.37 18.90
C PRO A 64 -6.82 -21.32 19.45
N THR A 65 -7.36 -22.47 19.89
CA THR A 65 -8.76 -22.64 20.31
C THR A 65 -9.27 -21.62 21.34
N GLU A 66 -8.40 -21.14 22.23
CA GLU A 66 -8.75 -20.16 23.28
C GLU A 66 -8.59 -18.69 22.86
N PHE A 67 -8.28 -18.42 21.58
CA PHE A 67 -7.95 -17.07 21.10
C PHE A 67 -8.81 -16.68 19.89
N LEU A 68 -9.23 -15.41 19.85
CA LEU A 68 -9.96 -14.83 18.73
C LEU A 68 -9.08 -13.81 17.99
N LYS A 69 -9.13 -13.84 16.65
CA LYS A 69 -8.57 -12.78 15.81
C LYS A 69 -9.54 -11.61 15.74
N CYS A 70 -9.20 -10.48 16.36
CA CYS A 70 -9.93 -9.22 16.23
C CYS A 70 -9.21 -8.29 15.26
N ASN A 71 -9.85 -7.93 14.14
CA ASN A 71 -9.35 -6.86 13.28
C ASN A 71 -9.96 -5.54 13.78
N VAL A 72 -9.12 -4.59 14.12
CA VAL A 72 -9.51 -3.24 14.52
C VAL A 72 -9.09 -2.27 13.43
N ASP A 73 -9.99 -1.35 13.09
CA ASP A 73 -9.75 -0.23 12.19
C ASP A 73 -10.33 1.04 12.83
N ALA A 74 -9.76 2.19 12.52
CA ALA A 74 -10.17 3.47 13.08
C ALA A 74 -10.56 4.43 11.94
N ALA A 75 -11.64 5.18 12.17
CA ALA A 75 -12.18 6.17 11.22
C ALA A 75 -11.43 7.50 11.28
#